data_AF-A0A3B6FY32-F1
#
_entry.id   AF-A0A3B6FY32-F1
#
_cell.length_a   1.000
_cell.length_b   1.000
_cell.length_c   1.000
_cell.angle_alpha   90.00
_cell.angle_beta   90.00
_cell.angle_gamma   90.00
#
_symmetry.space_group_name_H-M   'P 1'
#
loop_
_entity.id
_entity.type
_entity.pdbx_description
1 polymer ?
#
loop_
_entity_poly.entity_id
_entity_poly.type
_entity_poly.pdbx_seq_one_letter_code
_entity_poly.pdbx_strand_id
1 'polypeptide(L)' 'MSSTFKDALKTTDPLPLRKATAPSDILVALQLISNLAEVDMLRSYGKLILNERLFEALMQFPMKMRKTWLPLLP' A
#
# COMPACT_ATOMS: atom_id res chain seq x y z
N MET A 1 -30.05 -30.68 8.12
CA MET A 1 -28.74 -30.08 7.75
C MET A 1 -28.77 -28.56 8.00
N SER A 2 -28.69 -28.12 9.27
CA SER A 2 -28.72 -26.68 9.63
C SER A 2 -27.68 -26.29 10.69
N SER A 3 -26.86 -27.21 11.18
CA SER A 3 -25.80 -26.88 12.15
C SER A 3 -24.57 -26.26 11.47
N THR A 4 -24.27 -26.68 10.24
CA THR A 4 -23.05 -26.31 9.51
C THR A 4 -22.88 -24.81 9.28
N PHE A 5 -23.96 -24.08 9.00
CA PHE A 5 -23.88 -22.63 8.76
C PHE A 5 -23.67 -21.83 10.05
N LYS A 6 -24.33 -22.24 11.15
CA LYS A 6 -24.14 -21.62 12.47
C LYS A 6 -22.74 -21.91 13.03
N ASP A 7 -22.22 -23.11 12.80
CA ASP A 7 -20.87 -23.50 13.22
C ASP A 7 -19.80 -22.75 12.41
N ALA A 8 -20.02 -22.49 11.12
CA ALA A 8 -19.13 -21.69 10.29
C ALA A 8 -19.04 -20.21 10.71
N LEU A 9 -20.12 -19.65 11.29
CA LEU A 9 -20.16 -18.29 11.84
C LEU A 9 -19.59 -18.19 13.27
N LYS A 10 -19.37 -19.32 13.95
CA LYS A 10 -18.79 -19.36 15.31
C LYS A 10 -17.26 -19.25 15.32
N THR A 11 -16.61 -19.45 14.18
CA THR A 11 -15.17 -19.20 14.03
C THR A 11 -14.94 -17.69 14.07
N THR A 12 -14.82 -17.20 15.31
CA THR A 12 -14.61 -15.78 15.65
C THR A 12 -13.12 -15.53 15.90
N ASP A 13 -12.25 -16.44 15.45
CA ASP A 13 -10.82 -16.16 15.42
C ASP A 13 -10.64 -14.96 14.49
N PRO A 14 -10.08 -13.84 14.98
CA PRO A 14 -9.79 -12.71 14.13
C PRO A 14 -8.90 -13.27 13.01
N LEU A 15 -9.41 -13.26 11.78
CA LEU A 15 -8.55 -13.43 10.62
C LEU A 15 -7.38 -12.45 10.85
N PRO A 16 -6.12 -12.91 10.84
CA PRO A 16 -5.00 -12.03 11.12
C PRO A 16 -5.15 -10.85 10.18
N LEU A 17 -5.49 -9.69 10.75
CA LEU A 17 -5.70 -8.47 9.99
C LEU A 17 -4.44 -8.31 9.15
N ARG A 18 -4.58 -8.42 7.83
CA ARG A 18 -3.44 -8.34 6.92
C ARG A 18 -2.77 -7.00 7.22
N LYS A 19 -1.61 -7.05 7.88
CA LYS A 19 -0.88 -5.84 8.27
C LYS A 19 -0.76 -4.98 7.03
N ALA A 20 -1.15 -3.71 7.15
CA ALA A 20 -1.00 -2.77 6.07
C ALA A 20 0.47 -2.73 5.65
N THR A 21 0.75 -3.07 4.40
CA THR A 21 2.12 -3.11 3.84
C THR A 21 2.80 -1.76 4.06
N ALA A 22 4.04 -1.73 4.52
CA ALA A 22 4.71 -0.46 4.80
C ALA A 22 4.98 0.31 3.49
N PRO A 23 4.93 1.66 3.49
CA PRO A 23 5.31 2.46 2.33
C PRO A 23 6.68 2.08 1.79
N SER A 24 7.66 1.83 2.68
CA SER A 24 8.98 1.33 2.29
C SER A 24 8.93 0.05 1.48
N ASP A 25 8.12 -0.93 1.88
CA ASP A 25 8.00 -2.22 1.21
C ASP A 25 7.34 -2.08 -0.16
N ILE A 26 6.34 -1.19 -0.26
CA ILE A 26 5.69 -0.85 -1.53
C ILE A 26 6.72 -0.23 -2.49
N LEU A 27 7.55 0.70 -2.00
CA LEU A 27 8.57 1.35 -2.82
C LEU A 27 9.59 0.34 -3.34
N VAL A 28 10.10 -0.54 -2.48
CA VAL A 28 11.04 -1.59 -2.86
C VAL A 28 10.42 -2.52 -3.91
N ALA A 29 9.19 -2.96 -3.70
CA ALA A 29 8.49 -3.81 -4.66
C ALA A 29 8.34 -3.14 -6.04
N LEU A 30 8.08 -1.82 -6.08
CA LEU A 30 8.00 -1.08 -7.33
C LEU A 30 9.36 -0.88 -8.01
N GLN A 31 10.44 -0.70 -7.23
CA GLN A 31 11.81 -0.59 -7.75
C GLN A 31 12.33 -1.89 -8.36
N LEU A 32 11.79 -3.04 -7.95
CA LEU A 32 12.13 -4.34 -8.54
C LEU A 32 11.54 -4.55 -9.94
N ILE A 33 10.56 -3.73 -10.35
CA ILE A 33 9.96 -3.82 -11.69
C ILE A 33 10.92 -3.19 -12.70
N SER A 34 11.50 -4.03 -13.56
CA SER A 34 12.38 -3.55 -14.62
C SER A 34 11.64 -2.70 -15.66
N ASN A 35 12.34 -1.70 -16.22
CA ASN A 35 11.82 -0.76 -17.22
C ASN A 35 10.60 0.07 -16.79
N LEU A 36 10.30 0.17 -15.49
CA LEU A 36 9.27 1.08 -15.00
C LEU A 36 9.83 2.50 -14.93
N ALA A 37 9.21 3.44 -15.64
CA ALA A 37 9.60 4.84 -15.58
C ALA A 37 9.40 5.41 -14.16
N GLU A 38 10.30 6.29 -13.72
CA GLU A 38 10.24 6.88 -12.37
C GLU A 38 8.88 7.56 -12.09
N VAL A 39 8.31 8.22 -13.10
CA VAL A 39 7.00 8.88 -13.01
C VAL A 39 5.87 7.87 -12.78
N ASP A 40 5.89 6.75 -13.51
CA ASP A 40 4.86 5.71 -13.39
C ASP A 40 5.00 4.92 -12.09
N MET A 41 6.24 4.72 -11.64
CA MET A 41 6.56 4.17 -10.32
C MET A 41 5.97 5.05 -9.22
N LEU A 42 6.24 6.36 -9.23
CA LEU A 42 5.73 7.31 -8.22
C LEU A 42 4.19 7.42 -8.26
N ARG A 43 3.58 7.42 -9.45
CA ARG A 43 2.12 7.39 -9.59
C ARG A 43 1.53 6.12 -9.00
N SER A 44 2.14 4.97 -9.26
CA SER A 44 1.71 3.67 -8.72
C SER A 44 1.89 3.60 -7.21
N TYR A 45 2.99 4.15 -6.71
CA TYR A 45 3.28 4.26 -5.28
C TYR A 45 2.16 4.99 -4.52
N GLY A 46 1.70 6.14 -5.04
CA GLY A 46 0.58 6.87 -4.42
C GLY A 46 -0.75 6.15 -4.47
N LYS A 47 -1.02 5.36 -5.51
CA LYS A 47 -2.24 4.54 -5.59
C LYS A 47 -2.26 3.39 -4.58
N LEU A 48 -1.10 2.89 -4.18
CA LEU A 48 -0.96 1.76 -3.26
C LEU A 48 -0.92 2.19 -1.79
N ILE A 49 -0.81 3.50 -1.52
CA ILE A 49 -0.75 4.04 -0.17
C ILE A 49 -2.13 4.54 0.25
N LEU A 50 -2.53 4.18 1.47
CA LEU A 50 -3.73 4.71 2.11
C LEU A 50 -3.52 6.19 2.49
N ASN A 51 -4.56 7.01 2.32
CA ASN A 51 -4.50 8.46 2.55
C ASN A 51 -3.85 8.86 3.88
N GLU A 52 -4.15 8.15 4.97
CA GLU A 52 -3.60 8.44 6.30
C GLU A 52 -2.06 8.28 6.38
N ARG A 53 -1.46 7.50 5.49
CA ARG A 53 -0.01 7.22 5.42
C ARG A 53 0.69 7.95 4.27
N LEU A 54 -0.07 8.69 3.48
CA LEU A 54 0.44 9.38 2.29
C LEU A 54 1.45 10.47 2.65
N PHE A 55 1.20 11.18 3.75
CA PHE A 55 2.14 12.16 4.28
C PHE A 55 3.43 11.51 4.80
N GLU A 56 3.32 10.42 5.57
CA GLU A 56 4.49 9.68 6.06
C GLU A 56 5.34 9.16 4.90
N ALA A 57 4.69 8.60 3.87
CA ALA A 57 5.33 8.15 2.65
C ALA A 57 6.04 9.28 1.90
N LEU A 58 5.44 10.48 1.86
CA LEU A 58 6.05 11.67 1.24
C LEU A 58 7.31 12.10 1.98
N MET A 59 7.29 12.04 3.31
CA MET A 59 8.44 12.44 4.13
C MET A 59 9.63 11.48 4.01
N GLN A 60 9.40 10.22 3.65
CA GLN A 60 10.47 9.24 3.43
C GLN A 60 11.30 9.50 2.16
N PHE A 61 10.76 10.25 1.18
CA PHE A 61 11.49 10.54 -0.04
C PHE A 61 12.53 11.67 0.13
N PRO A 62 13.60 11.68 -0.69
CA PRO A 62 14.43 12.86 -0.84
C PRO A 62 13.64 14.01 -1.49
N MET A 63 14.03 15.26 -1.21
CA MET A 63 13.31 16.46 -1.65
C MET A 63 13.05 16.51 -3.16
N LYS A 64 13.98 15.99 -3.98
CA LYS A 64 13.82 15.88 -5.45
C LYS A 64 12.59 15.04 -5.82
N MET A 65 12.48 13.82 -5.26
CA MET A 65 11.37 12.90 -5.55
C MET A 65 10.05 13.41 -4.98
N ARG A 66 10.06 14.09 -3.82
CA ARG A 66 8.86 14.76 -3.29
C ARG A 66 8.29 15.77 -4.28
N LYS A 67 9.15 16.62 -4.88
CA LYS A 67 8.74 17.61 -5.88
C LYS A 67 8.15 16.97 -7.14
N THR A 68 8.71 15.85 -7.57
CA THR A 68 8.20 15.08 -8.71
C THR A 68 6.88 14.38 -8.40
N TRP A 69 6.71 13.90 -7.17
CA TRP A 69 5.54 13.12 -6.78
C TRP A 69 4.32 13.96 -6.37
N LEU A 70 4.52 15.13 -5.73
CA LEU A 70 3.45 16.07 -5.36
C LEU A 70 2.42 16.34 -6.47
N PRO A 71 2.81 16.66 -7.73
CA PRO A 71 1.84 16.89 -8.81
C PRO A 71 1.16 15.61 -9.33
N LEU A 72 1.61 14.44 -8.89
CA LEU A 72 1.07 13.12 -9.27
C LEU A 72 0.18 12.52 -8.18
N LEU A 73 0.05 13.20 -7.03
CA LEU A 73 -0.87 12.76 -5.97
C LEU A 73 -2.32 12.81 -6.48
N PRO A 74 -3.15 11.80 -6.14
CA PRO A 74 -4.55 11.77 -6.53
C PRO A 74 -5.39 12.87 -5.89
#